data_AF-A0A265QAT9-F1
#
_entry.id   AF-A0A265QAT9-F1
#
_cell.length_a   1.000
_cell.length_b   1.000
_cell.length_c   1.000
_cell.angle_alpha   90.00
_cell.angle_beta   90.00
_cell.angle_gamma   90.00
#
_symmetry.space_group_name_H-M   'P 1'
#
loop_
_entity.id
_entity.type
_entity.pdbx_description
1 polymer ?
#
loop_
_entity_poly.entity_id
_entity_poly.type
_entity_poly.pdbx_seq_one_letter_code
_entity_poly.pdbx_strand_id
1 'polypeptide(L)'
;MYEYATSGVCAKDIKFEVENGIVKKVLFTGGCNGNLQGIASLVEGMEVDKLIEKLSGIKCGNKETSCPDQLSKALIKYKNK
;
A
#
# COMPACT_ATOMS: atom_id res chain seq x y z
N MET A 1 -3.43 6.34 12.53
CA MET A 1 -3.20 5.22 11.59
C MET A 1 -4.49 4.82 10.88
N TYR A 2 -4.51 4.81 9.55
CA TYR A 2 -5.61 4.32 8.72
C TYR A 2 -5.43 2.83 8.43
N GLU A 3 -6.52 2.06 8.43
CA GLU A 3 -6.50 0.62 8.17
C GLU A 3 -7.35 0.27 6.95
N TYR A 4 -6.84 -0.66 6.14
CA TYR A 4 -7.45 -1.09 4.90
C TYR A 4 -7.34 -2.61 4.76
N ALA A 5 -8.49 -3.28 4.74
CA ALA A 5 -8.58 -4.69 4.39
C ALA A 5 -8.38 -4.85 2.87
N THR A 6 -7.36 -5.62 2.51
CA THR A 6 -7.00 -5.87 1.10
C THR A 6 -7.85 -6.98 0.49
N SER A 7 -7.86 -7.05 -0.84
CA SER A 7 -8.56 -8.10 -1.58
C SER A 7 -7.73 -8.61 -2.77
N GLY A 8 -7.89 -9.89 -3.11
CA GLY A 8 -7.21 -10.50 -4.26
C GLY A 8 -5.69 -10.69 -4.11
N VAL A 9 -5.13 -10.52 -2.91
CA VAL A 9 -3.69 -10.61 -2.63
C VAL A 9 -3.40 -11.48 -1.41
N CYS A 10 -2.12 -11.75 -1.12
CA CYS A 10 -1.72 -12.57 0.03
C CYS A 10 -1.70 -11.78 1.35
N ALA A 11 -1.45 -10.47 1.29
CA ALA A 11 -1.68 -9.61 2.44
C ALA A 11 -3.16 -9.61 2.79
N LYS A 12 -3.47 -9.40 4.07
CA LYS A 12 -4.83 -9.30 4.59
C LYS A 12 -5.18 -7.85 4.87
N ASP A 13 -4.27 -7.14 5.52
CA ASP A 13 -4.47 -5.76 5.95
C ASP A 13 -3.26 -4.88 5.63
N ILE A 14 -3.53 -3.61 5.39
CA ILE A 14 -2.54 -2.53 5.27
C ILE A 14 -2.90 -1.47 6.31
N LYS A 15 -1.92 -1.08 7.11
CA LYS A 15 -2.01 0.06 8.03
C LYS A 15 -1.01 1.12 7.62
N PHE A 16 -1.42 2.38 7.57
CA PHE A 16 -0.50 3.45 7.25
C PHE A 16 -0.83 4.77 7.94
N GLU A 17 0.16 5.67 7.95
CA GLU A 17 0.05 7.02 8.48
C GLU A 17 0.46 8.02 7.41
N VAL A 18 -0.32 9.09 7.30
CA VAL A 18 -0.05 10.21 6.37
C VAL A 18 -0.04 11.49 7.18
N GLU A 19 1.00 12.29 6.99
CA GLU A 19 1.15 13.62 7.57
C GLU A 19 1.55 14.59 6.48
N ASN A 20 0.80 15.70 6.33
CA ASN A 20 1.06 16.72 5.30
C ASN A 20 1.20 16.14 3.87
N GLY A 21 0.39 15.11 3.55
CA GLY A 21 0.44 14.44 2.24
C GLY A 21 1.61 13.47 2.04
N ILE A 22 2.42 13.23 3.08
CA ILE A 22 3.56 12.31 3.07
C ILE A 22 3.23 11.05 3.85
N VAL A 23 3.47 9.87 3.28
CA VAL A 23 3.36 8.60 4.00
C VAL A 23 4.49 8.50 5.01
N LYS A 24 4.16 8.36 6.29
CA LYS A 24 5.15 8.25 7.39
C LYS A 24 5.44 6.83 7.81
N LYS A 25 4.46 5.95 7.67
CA LYS A 25 4.56 4.56 8.10
C LYS A 25 3.67 3.67 7.27
N VAL A 26 4.13 2.47 6.92
CA VAL A 26 3.31 1.42 6.30
C VAL A 26 3.58 0.08 6.96
N LEU A 27 2.52 -0.66 7.27
CA LEU A 27 2.58 -2.00 7.82
C LEU A 27 1.63 -2.90 7.03
N PHE A 28 2.13 -4.06 6.62
CA PHE A 28 1.32 -5.11 6.00
C PHE A 28 1.15 -6.27 6.98
N THR A 29 -0.05 -6.83 7.03
CA THR A 29 -0.33 -8.07 7.77
C THR A 29 -0.54 -9.21 6.79
N GLY A 30 0.26 -10.27 6.90
CA GLY A 30 0.19 -11.44 6.03
C GLY A 30 0.83 -11.23 4.64
N GLY A 31 1.18 -12.33 3.97
CA GLY A 31 1.92 -12.32 2.70
C GLY A 31 3.43 -12.54 2.87
N CYS A 32 4.21 -12.18 1.84
CA CYS A 32 5.66 -12.38 1.85
C CYS A 32 6.33 -11.34 2.78
N ASN A 33 6.70 -11.77 3.99
CA ASN A 33 7.15 -10.88 5.06
C ASN A 33 8.30 -9.94 4.64
N GLY A 34 9.39 -10.49 4.06
CA GLY A 34 10.55 -9.67 3.65
C GLY A 34 10.24 -8.68 2.54
N ASN A 35 9.53 -9.11 1.49
CA ASN A 35 9.16 -8.20 0.39
C ASN A 35 8.21 -7.09 0.86
N LEU A 36 7.27 -7.39 1.75
CA LEU A 36 6.32 -6.39 2.24
C LEU A 36 6.98 -5.38 3.19
N GLN A 37 7.94 -5.81 4.01
CA GLN A 37 8.80 -4.90 4.77
C GLN A 37 9.63 -4.01 3.86
N GLY A 38 10.21 -4.59 2.80
CA GLY A 38 10.96 -3.83 1.78
C GLY A 38 10.09 -2.78 1.09
N ILE A 39 8.87 -3.15 0.67
CA ILE A 39 7.91 -2.20 0.08
C ILE A 39 7.60 -1.09 1.08
N ALA A 40 7.26 -1.41 2.34
CA ALA A 40 6.97 -0.41 3.36
C ALA A 40 8.13 0.59 3.54
N SER A 41 9.36 0.09 3.66
CA SER A 41 10.54 0.95 3.81
C SER A 41 10.80 1.84 2.59
N LEU A 42 10.50 1.36 1.38
CA LEU A 42 10.73 2.11 0.14
C LEU A 42 9.69 3.23 -0.09
N VAL A 43 8.48 3.10 0.46
CA VAL A 43 7.38 4.05 0.24
C VAL A 43 7.25 5.09 1.36
N GLU A 44 7.79 4.80 2.54
CA GLU A 44 7.85 5.76 3.64
C GLU A 44 8.69 6.99 3.24
N GLY A 45 8.17 8.18 3.54
CA GLY A 45 8.74 9.47 3.14
C GLY A 45 8.27 9.96 1.77
N MET A 46 7.50 9.18 1.01
CA MET A 46 6.99 9.61 -0.29
C MET A 46 5.63 10.33 -0.20
N GLU A 47 5.39 11.24 -1.13
CA GLU A 47 4.09 11.87 -1.34
C GLU A 47 3.04 10.84 -1.77
N VAL A 48 1.84 10.96 -1.21
CA VAL A 48 0.72 10.04 -1.47
C VAL A 48 0.40 9.94 -2.97
N ASP A 49 0.37 11.05 -3.69
CA ASP A 49 0.01 11.05 -5.11
C ASP A 49 1.06 10.36 -5.99
N LYS A 50 2.34 10.60 -5.72
CA LYS A 50 3.45 9.91 -6.39
C LYS A 50 3.43 8.41 -6.12
N LEU A 51 3.05 7.98 -4.91
CA LEU A 51 2.89 6.57 -4.58
C LEU A 51 1.72 5.92 -5.31
N ILE A 52 0.58 6.62 -5.41
CA ILE A 52 -0.57 6.11 -6.16
C ILE A 52 -0.18 5.87 -7.61
N GLU A 53 0.43 6.87 -8.26
CA GLU A 53 0.89 6.77 -9.65
C GLU A 53 1.89 5.62 -9.84
N LYS A 54 2.89 5.52 -8.95
CA LYS A 54 3.97 4.53 -9.06
C LYS A 54 3.50 3.09 -8.85
N LEU A 55 2.50 2.86 -8.01
CA LEU A 55 2.12 1.52 -7.56
C LEU A 55 0.83 0.99 -8.21
N SER A 56 0.00 1.87 -8.77
CA SER A 56 -1.28 1.47 -9.35
C SER A 56 -1.10 0.53 -10.55
N GLY A 57 -1.90 -0.54 -10.59
CA GLY A 57 -1.94 -1.50 -11.68
C GLY A 57 -0.84 -2.57 -11.65
N ILE A 58 0.11 -2.52 -10.69
CA ILE A 58 1.09 -3.60 -10.54
C ILE A 58 0.37 -4.91 -10.22
N LYS A 59 0.59 -5.95 -11.03
CA LYS A 59 0.00 -7.28 -10.85
C LYS A 59 0.98 -8.25 -10.21
N CYS A 60 0.46 -9.31 -9.57
CA CYS A 60 1.24 -10.38 -8.95
C CYS A 60 0.92 -11.72 -9.62
N GLY A 61 1.78 -12.16 -10.54
CA GLY A 61 1.53 -13.36 -11.35
C GLY A 61 0.21 -13.25 -12.12
N ASN A 62 -0.65 -14.25 -12.00
CA ASN A 62 -1.96 -14.31 -12.65
C ASN A 62 -3.07 -13.53 -11.90
N LYS A 63 -2.74 -12.78 -10.85
CA LYS A 63 -3.73 -12.00 -10.09
C LYS A 63 -3.97 -10.64 -10.75
N GLU A 64 -5.21 -10.15 -10.67
CA GLU A 64 -5.60 -8.84 -11.19
C GLU A 64 -5.05 -7.65 -10.39
N THR A 65 -4.29 -7.90 -9.32
CA THR A 65 -3.75 -6.90 -8.40
C THR A 65 -2.53 -7.47 -7.65
N SER A 66 -1.89 -6.64 -6.84
CA SER A 66 -0.75 -6.99 -6.00
C SER A 66 -0.77 -6.19 -4.70
N CYS A 67 0.04 -6.56 -3.71
CA CYS A 67 0.14 -5.81 -2.45
C CYS A 67 0.49 -4.31 -2.65
N PRO A 68 1.45 -3.92 -3.52
CA PRO A 68 1.68 -2.50 -3.80
C PRO A 68 0.49 -1.84 -4.52
N ASP A 69 -0.17 -2.51 -5.46
CA ASP A 69 -1.38 -1.96 -6.09
C ASP A 69 -2.52 -1.78 -5.07
N GLN A 70 -2.69 -2.70 -4.13
CA GLN A 70 -3.65 -2.56 -3.02
C GLN A 70 -3.30 -1.38 -2.10
N LEU A 71 -2.02 -1.07 -1.88
CA LEU A 71 -1.61 0.14 -1.18
C LEU A 71 -2.05 1.41 -1.95
N SER A 72 -1.90 1.43 -3.28
CA SER A 72 -2.39 2.55 -4.11
C SER A 72 -3.91 2.76 -3.94
N LYS A 73 -4.69 1.68 -3.97
CA LYS A 73 -6.15 1.71 -3.77
C LYS A 73 -6.53 2.19 -2.37
N ALA A 74 -5.77 1.75 -1.36
CA ALA A 74 -5.97 2.18 0.02
C ALA A 74 -5.73 3.68 0.19
N LEU A 75 -4.68 4.23 -0.44
CA LEU A 75 -4.35 5.65 -0.45
C LEU A 75 -5.40 6.49 -1.19
N ILE A 76 -5.89 6.03 -2.35
CA ILE A 76 -7.00 6.68 -3.07
C ILE A 76 -8.25 6.75 -2.17
N LYS A 77 -8.61 5.63 -1.51
CA LYS A 77 -9.76 5.59 -0.61
C LYS A 77 -9.58 6.52 0.59
N TYR A 78 -8.36 6.65 1.11
CA TYR A 78 -8.04 7.60 2.18
C TYR A 78 -8.20 9.05 1.72
N LYS A 79 -7.77 9.40 0.50
CA LYS A 79 -7.92 10.76 -0.06
C LYS A 79 -9.37 11.16 -0.32
N ASN A 80 -10.26 10.21 -0.59
CA ASN A 80 -11.66 10.45 -0.92
C ASN A 80 -12.60 10.39 0.30
N LYS A 81 -12.05 10.31 1.51
CA LYS A 81 -12.79 10.50 2.76
C LYS A 81 -12.85 11.97 3.13
#